data_AF-A0A644Z5P9-F1
#
_entry.id   AF-A0A644Z5P9-F1
#
_cell.length_a   1.000
_cell.length_b   1.000
_cell.length_c   1.000
_cell.angle_alpha   90.00
_cell.angle_beta   90.00
_cell.angle_gamma   90.00
#
_symmetry.space_group_name_H-M   'P 1'
#
loop_
_entity.id
_entity.type
_entity.pdbx_description
1 polymer ?
#
loop_
_entity_poly.entity_id
_entity_poly.type
_entity_poly.pdbx_seq_one_letter_code
_entity_poly.pdbx_strand_id
1 'polypeptide(L)'
;MLQNISVFYTDVKQYEKAEEYLRKSFKLNSDTTENSRYYLNFAKIFSNTNQQDSALFYVDKLTKSLKNSTDIYFKASAYYFLSNWEKDRGNFDKAFFCQDEHIKTFEQILKKVEEQSIYEVQQKYDFEQLQNQYNHKQINYQKSIILLLCFVIATGIAFSIHIMRKKNQLIRIQRRMDTLNRINSELLVSVEQNKQNLRNAMLQQLDVAKKIIHLNKEFNEGHVRNKALIEQVNHILYGERSVEQQWEVMFGTFNGIHPGLANKIKKEYDTLSEIEFRICLLTYAGFKVEEIALVLDYKPNTVQTLRTQIRKKIGATPGEDIASYLNRVL
;
A
#
# COMPACT_ATOMS: atom_id res chain seq x y z
N MET A 1 -50.83 -55.15 -3.88
CA MET A 1 -51.49 -54.53 -2.70
C MET A 1 -52.50 -55.48 -2.03
N LEU A 2 -53.49 -56.02 -2.75
CA LEU A 2 -54.50 -56.94 -2.18
C LEU A 2 -53.93 -58.24 -1.58
N GLN A 3 -52.89 -58.81 -2.19
CA GLN A 3 -52.18 -59.96 -1.64
C GLN A 3 -51.53 -59.67 -0.27
N ASN A 4 -50.90 -58.51 -0.10
CA ASN A 4 -50.29 -58.12 1.18
C ASN A 4 -51.36 -57.89 2.26
N ILE A 5 -52.52 -57.35 1.87
CA ILE A 5 -53.68 -57.21 2.77
C ILE A 5 -54.18 -58.59 3.23
N SER A 6 -54.22 -59.57 2.33
CA SER A 6 -54.54 -60.96 2.67
C SER A 6 -53.53 -61.56 3.66
N VAL A 7 -52.23 -61.35 3.45
CA VAL A 7 -51.18 -61.81 4.39
C VAL A 7 -51.39 -61.19 5.77
N PHE A 8 -51.61 -59.88 5.84
CA PHE A 8 -51.92 -59.20 7.11
C PHE A 8 -53.13 -59.81 7.83
N TYR A 9 -54.24 -60.03 7.10
CA TYR A 9 -55.42 -60.68 7.69
C TYR A 9 -55.18 -62.12 8.12
N THR A 10 -54.27 -62.84 7.44
CA THR A 10 -53.84 -64.19 7.84
C THR A 10 -53.08 -64.13 9.17
N ASP A 11 -52.18 -63.16 9.33
CA ASP A 11 -51.37 -63.00 10.54
C ASP A 11 -52.23 -62.62 11.77
N VAL A 12 -53.27 -61.79 11.59
CA VAL A 12 -54.25 -61.48 12.64
C VAL A 12 -55.37 -62.53 12.78
N LYS A 13 -55.22 -63.70 12.14
CA LYS A 13 -56.13 -64.86 12.18
C LYS A 13 -57.57 -64.58 11.69
N GLN A 14 -57.77 -63.54 10.89
CA GLN A 14 -59.05 -63.24 10.22
C GLN A 14 -59.10 -63.95 8.86
N TYR A 15 -59.19 -65.28 8.88
CA TYR A 15 -58.99 -66.12 7.70
C TYR A 15 -60.03 -65.92 6.59
N GLU A 16 -61.29 -65.63 6.92
CA GLU A 16 -62.35 -65.37 5.91
C GLU A 16 -62.03 -64.13 5.06
N LYS A 17 -61.66 -63.02 5.72
CA LYS A 17 -61.21 -61.80 5.02
C LYS A 17 -59.91 -62.04 4.28
N ALA A 18 -58.97 -62.77 4.89
CA ALA A 18 -57.71 -63.12 4.25
C ALA A 18 -57.96 -63.87 2.93
N GLU A 19 -58.87 -64.85 2.93
CA GLU A 19 -59.25 -65.62 1.76
C GLU A 19 -59.93 -64.75 0.71
N GLU A 20 -60.89 -63.92 1.10
CA GLU A 20 -61.62 -63.01 0.19
C GLU A 20 -60.64 -62.11 -0.58
N TYR A 21 -59.73 -61.43 0.15
CA TYR A 21 -58.73 -60.57 -0.45
C TYR A 21 -57.72 -61.35 -1.29
N LEU A 22 -57.35 -62.57 -0.88
CA LEU A 22 -56.44 -63.41 -1.65
C LEU A 22 -57.05 -63.84 -2.98
N ARG A 23 -58.33 -64.26 -2.97
CA ARG A 23 -59.07 -64.65 -4.19
C ARG A 23 -59.25 -63.48 -5.14
N LYS A 24 -59.61 -62.31 -4.62
CA LYS A 24 -59.69 -61.07 -5.42
C LYS A 24 -58.34 -60.75 -6.05
N SER A 25 -57.26 -60.81 -5.26
CA SER A 25 -55.91 -60.56 -5.76
C SER A 25 -55.47 -61.59 -6.80
N PHE A 26 -55.78 -62.86 -6.59
CA PHE A 26 -55.41 -63.95 -7.51
C PHE A 26 -56.16 -63.84 -8.85
N LYS A 27 -57.44 -63.45 -8.84
CA LYS A 27 -58.24 -63.25 -10.06
C LYS A 27 -57.73 -62.08 -10.90
N LEU A 28 -57.23 -61.03 -10.26
CA LEU A 28 -56.68 -59.85 -10.92
C LEU A 28 -55.22 -60.05 -11.37
N ASN A 29 -54.58 -61.14 -10.95
CA ASN A 29 -53.20 -61.43 -11.33
C ASN A 29 -53.14 -61.89 -12.79
N SER A 30 -52.53 -61.07 -13.65
CA SER A 30 -52.25 -61.40 -15.05
C SER A 30 -50.94 -62.14 -15.25
N ASP A 31 -50.05 -62.14 -14.25
CA ASP A 31 -48.72 -62.76 -14.32
C ASP A 31 -48.68 -64.10 -13.58
N THR A 32 -48.60 -65.19 -14.35
CA THR A 32 -48.55 -66.55 -13.79
C THR A 32 -47.26 -66.88 -13.04
N THR A 33 -46.21 -66.06 -13.14
CA THR A 33 -44.92 -66.29 -12.45
C THR A 33 -45.02 -66.11 -10.92
N GLU A 34 -45.98 -65.31 -10.43
CA GLU A 34 -46.19 -65.08 -8.99
C GLU A 34 -47.15 -66.09 -8.33
N ASN A 35 -47.72 -67.02 -9.11
CA ASN A 35 -48.71 -67.99 -8.62
C ASN A 35 -48.20 -68.81 -7.43
N SER A 36 -46.90 -69.04 -7.35
CA SER A 36 -46.22 -69.74 -6.26
C SER A 36 -46.52 -69.13 -4.88
N ARG A 37 -46.51 -67.80 -4.76
CA ARG A 37 -46.79 -67.08 -3.52
C ARG A 37 -48.26 -67.17 -3.13
N TYR A 38 -49.15 -67.17 -4.13
CA TYR A 38 -50.58 -67.39 -3.92
C TYR A 38 -50.86 -68.79 -3.40
N TYR A 39 -50.22 -69.83 -3.95
CA TYR A 39 -50.39 -71.20 -3.47
C TYR A 39 -49.96 -71.37 -2.02
N LEU A 40 -48.83 -70.75 -1.62
CA LEU A 40 -48.39 -70.72 -0.22
C LEU A 40 -49.44 -70.07 0.69
N ASN A 41 -49.97 -68.91 0.31
CA ASN A 41 -50.92 -68.18 1.14
C ASN A 41 -52.28 -68.92 1.22
N PHE A 42 -52.76 -69.51 0.12
CA PHE A 42 -53.95 -70.35 0.14
C PHE A 42 -53.75 -71.58 1.03
N ALA A 43 -52.61 -72.26 0.91
CA ALA A 43 -52.29 -73.41 1.75
C ALA A 43 -52.27 -73.04 3.24
N LYS A 44 -51.66 -71.90 3.61
CA LYS A 44 -51.67 -71.37 4.99
C LYS A 44 -53.08 -71.10 5.50
N ILE A 45 -53.92 -70.44 4.70
CA ILE A 45 -55.29 -70.10 5.09
C ILE A 45 -56.11 -71.39 5.30
N PHE A 46 -56.11 -72.30 4.33
CA PHE A 46 -56.92 -73.53 4.40
C PHE A 46 -56.42 -74.51 5.47
N SER A 47 -55.11 -74.57 5.71
CA SER A 47 -54.54 -75.36 6.81
C SER A 47 -55.02 -74.85 8.17
N ASN A 48 -55.14 -73.53 8.35
CA ASN A 48 -55.58 -72.94 9.60
C ASN A 48 -57.10 -72.94 9.80
N THR A 49 -57.89 -73.06 8.73
CA THR A 49 -59.35 -73.18 8.80
C THR A 49 -59.86 -74.63 8.78
N ASN A 50 -58.96 -75.60 8.93
CA ASN A 50 -59.24 -77.04 8.94
C ASN A 50 -59.92 -77.56 7.65
N GLN A 51 -59.72 -76.86 6.52
CA GLN A 51 -60.23 -77.28 5.21
C GLN A 51 -59.18 -78.15 4.51
N GLN A 52 -59.09 -79.41 4.94
CA GLN A 52 -57.98 -80.30 4.60
C GLN A 52 -57.82 -80.56 3.10
N ASP A 53 -58.92 -80.76 2.36
CA ASP A 53 -58.88 -81.03 0.91
C ASP A 53 -58.33 -79.83 0.13
N SER A 54 -58.83 -78.63 0.45
CA SER A 54 -58.34 -77.37 -0.13
C SER A 54 -56.87 -77.14 0.21
N ALA A 55 -56.49 -77.36 1.47
CA ALA A 55 -55.10 -77.22 1.91
C ALA A 55 -54.16 -78.16 1.14
N LEU A 56 -54.53 -79.43 1.00
CA LEU A 56 -53.74 -80.44 0.28
C LEU A 56 -53.58 -80.10 -1.20
N PHE A 57 -54.64 -79.60 -1.85
CA PHE A 57 -54.59 -79.13 -3.24
C PHE A 57 -53.58 -78.00 -3.44
N TYR A 58 -53.57 -77.00 -2.55
CA TYR A 58 -52.64 -75.88 -2.67
C TYR A 58 -51.22 -76.23 -2.22
N VAL A 59 -51.05 -77.17 -1.29
CA VAL A 59 -49.74 -77.73 -0.92
C VAL A 59 -49.08 -78.46 -2.09
N ASP A 60 -49.84 -79.25 -2.86
CA ASP A 60 -49.31 -79.92 -4.06
C ASP A 60 -48.86 -78.92 -5.11
N LYS A 61 -49.68 -77.89 -5.38
CA LYS A 61 -49.30 -76.79 -6.28
C LYS A 61 -48.06 -76.03 -5.81
N LEU A 62 -47.98 -75.74 -4.51
CA LEU A 62 -46.82 -75.11 -3.88
C LEU A 62 -45.55 -75.94 -4.06
N THR A 63 -45.64 -77.25 -3.81
CA THR A 63 -44.48 -78.16 -3.91
C THR A 63 -43.97 -78.27 -5.36
N LYS A 64 -44.89 -78.30 -6.34
CA LYS A 64 -44.54 -78.28 -7.76
C LYS A 64 -43.86 -76.97 -8.17
N SER A 65 -44.37 -75.84 -7.70
CA SER A 65 -43.82 -74.53 -8.05
C SER A 65 -42.47 -74.25 -7.38
N LEU A 66 -42.21 -74.85 -6.22
CA LEU A 66 -40.96 -74.73 -5.48
C LEU A 66 -39.73 -75.23 -6.27
N LYS A 67 -39.90 -76.31 -7.03
CA LYS A 67 -38.82 -76.92 -7.84
C LYS A 67 -38.22 -75.97 -8.87
N ASN A 68 -39.03 -75.05 -9.40
CA ASN A 68 -38.65 -74.15 -10.49
C ASN A 68 -38.39 -72.72 -10.00
N SER A 69 -38.56 -72.44 -8.70
CA SER A 69 -38.36 -71.10 -8.17
C SER A 69 -36.87 -70.80 -7.97
N THR A 70 -36.45 -69.57 -8.30
CA THR A 70 -35.12 -69.03 -7.96
C THR A 70 -35.18 -68.03 -6.80
N ASP A 71 -36.39 -67.72 -6.32
CA ASP A 71 -36.63 -66.72 -5.28
C ASP A 71 -36.37 -67.31 -3.89
N ILE A 72 -35.23 -66.94 -3.32
CA ILE A 72 -34.77 -67.41 -2.01
C ILE A 72 -35.72 -67.02 -0.86
N TYR A 73 -36.36 -65.85 -0.91
CA TYR A 73 -37.28 -65.41 0.14
C TYR A 73 -38.57 -66.21 0.12
N PHE A 74 -39.08 -66.46 -1.10
CA PHE A 74 -40.23 -67.35 -1.28
C PHE A 74 -39.90 -68.78 -0.82
N LYS A 75 -38.76 -69.34 -1.23
CA LYS A 75 -38.32 -70.68 -0.82
C LYS A 75 -38.24 -70.82 0.69
N ALA A 76 -37.61 -69.87 1.38
CA ALA A 76 -37.52 -69.90 2.83
C ALA A 76 -38.92 -69.96 3.48
N SER A 77 -39.85 -69.12 3.02
CA SER A 77 -41.22 -69.12 3.56
C SER A 77 -42.00 -70.40 3.24
N ALA A 78 -41.80 -70.96 2.04
CA ALA A 78 -42.45 -72.18 1.60
C ALA A 78 -41.94 -73.42 2.35
N TYR A 79 -40.61 -73.57 2.48
CA TYR A 79 -40.01 -74.67 3.23
C TYR A 79 -40.37 -74.62 4.72
N TYR A 80 -40.43 -73.44 5.32
CA TYR A 80 -40.90 -73.27 6.70
C TYR A 80 -42.35 -73.74 6.88
N PHE A 81 -43.24 -73.36 5.95
CA PHE A 81 -44.62 -73.80 5.97
C PHE A 81 -44.75 -75.32 5.75
N LEU A 82 -44.05 -75.88 4.75
CA LEU A 82 -44.07 -77.30 4.44
C LEU A 82 -43.51 -78.16 5.58
N SER A 83 -42.46 -77.69 6.27
CA SER A 83 -41.90 -78.32 7.47
C SER A 83 -42.98 -78.50 8.55
N ASN A 84 -43.71 -77.42 8.88
CA ASN A 84 -44.79 -77.48 9.85
C ASN A 84 -45.97 -78.33 9.37
N TRP A 85 -46.37 -78.18 8.10
CA TRP A 85 -47.43 -78.97 7.50
C TRP A 85 -47.17 -80.49 7.56
N GLU A 86 -45.96 -80.93 7.21
CA GLU A 86 -45.61 -82.35 7.26
C GLU A 86 -45.44 -82.85 8.70
N LYS A 87 -44.94 -82.00 9.61
CA LYS A 87 -44.85 -82.30 11.05
C LYS A 87 -46.22 -82.53 11.66
N ASP A 88 -47.20 -81.67 11.36
CA ASP A 88 -48.57 -81.78 11.87
C ASP A 88 -49.29 -83.04 11.36
N ARG A 89 -48.83 -83.60 10.23
CA ARG A 89 -49.30 -84.88 9.67
C ARG A 89 -48.51 -86.11 10.13
N GLY A 90 -47.52 -85.94 11.00
CA GLY A 90 -46.66 -87.03 11.51
C GLY A 90 -45.59 -87.51 10.51
N ASN A 91 -45.39 -86.82 9.40
CA ASN A 91 -44.39 -87.16 8.38
C ASN A 91 -43.02 -86.55 8.74
N PHE A 92 -42.40 -87.02 9.82
CA PHE A 92 -41.20 -86.40 10.39
C PHE A 92 -40.00 -86.33 9.43
N ASP A 93 -39.80 -87.33 8.57
CA ASP A 93 -38.69 -87.31 7.60
C ASP A 93 -38.82 -86.16 6.59
N LYS A 94 -40.04 -85.91 6.09
CA LYS A 94 -40.31 -84.80 5.17
C LYS A 94 -40.25 -83.46 5.88
N ALA A 95 -40.72 -83.41 7.13
CA ALA A 95 -40.62 -82.21 7.96
C ALA A 95 -39.16 -81.83 8.18
N PHE A 96 -38.30 -82.80 8.54
CA PHE A 96 -36.87 -82.59 8.71
C PHE A 96 -36.20 -82.12 7.42
N PHE A 97 -36.48 -82.77 6.29
CA PHE A 97 -35.97 -82.33 4.99
C PHE A 97 -36.35 -80.88 4.67
N CYS A 98 -37.63 -80.52 4.83
CA CYS A 98 -38.08 -79.15 4.58
C CYS A 98 -37.44 -78.16 5.56
N GLN A 99 -37.21 -78.55 6.80
CA GLN A 99 -36.55 -77.72 7.80
C GLN A 99 -35.09 -77.45 7.43
N ASP A 100 -34.36 -78.47 6.98
CA ASP A 100 -32.97 -78.35 6.54
C ASP A 100 -32.85 -77.42 5.32
N GLU A 101 -33.74 -77.58 4.33
CA GLU A 101 -33.79 -76.69 3.16
C GLU A 101 -34.18 -75.25 3.52
N HIS A 102 -35.04 -75.05 4.54
CA HIS A 102 -35.33 -73.73 5.08
C HIS A 102 -34.08 -73.06 5.66
N ILE A 103 -33.31 -73.78 6.48
CA ILE A 103 -32.08 -73.27 7.11
C ILE A 103 -31.05 -72.87 6.04
N LYS A 104 -30.76 -73.76 5.09
CA LYS A 104 -29.85 -73.46 3.97
C LYS A 104 -30.26 -72.22 3.19
N THR A 105 -31.56 -72.09 2.90
CA THR A 105 -32.08 -70.92 2.18
C THR A 105 -31.97 -69.65 3.02
N PHE A 106 -32.21 -69.75 4.33
CA PHE A 106 -32.10 -68.63 5.26
C PHE A 106 -30.65 -68.13 5.38
N GLU A 107 -29.66 -69.02 5.44
CA GLU A 107 -28.24 -68.67 5.42
C GLU A 107 -27.86 -67.90 4.14
N GLN A 108 -28.38 -68.30 2.98
CA GLN A 108 -28.18 -67.57 1.72
C GLN A 108 -28.77 -66.15 1.78
N ILE A 109 -29.95 -66.00 2.38
CA ILE A 109 -30.58 -64.68 2.57
C ILE A 109 -29.68 -63.80 3.47
N LEU A 110 -29.22 -64.34 4.60
CA LEU A 110 -28.36 -63.61 5.54
C LEU A 110 -27.07 -63.14 4.85
N LYS A 111 -26.40 -64.04 4.14
CA LYS A 111 -25.17 -63.70 3.39
C LYS A 111 -25.40 -62.58 2.39
N LYS A 112 -26.52 -62.62 1.63
CA LYS A 112 -26.86 -61.58 0.66
C LYS A 112 -27.13 -60.22 1.32
N VAL A 113 -27.81 -60.23 2.46
CA VAL A 113 -28.08 -59.00 3.23
C VAL A 113 -26.79 -58.40 3.77
N GLU A 114 -25.89 -59.24 4.30
CA GLU A 114 -24.58 -58.82 4.79
C GLU A 114 -23.73 -58.20 3.67
N GLU A 115 -23.59 -58.89 2.53
CA GLU A 115 -22.87 -58.39 1.35
C GLU A 115 -23.41 -57.03 0.88
N GLN A 116 -24.73 -56.87 0.81
CA GLN A 116 -25.35 -55.60 0.42
C GLN A 116 -25.06 -54.49 1.43
N SER A 117 -25.22 -54.76 2.73
CA SER A 117 -24.93 -53.77 3.78
C SER A 117 -23.47 -53.33 3.80
N ILE A 118 -22.53 -54.25 3.61
CA ILE A 118 -21.10 -53.94 3.52
C ILE A 118 -20.83 -53.04 2.31
N TYR A 119 -21.44 -53.38 1.17
CA TYR A 119 -21.31 -52.59 -0.05
C TYR A 119 -21.86 -51.16 0.09
N GLU A 120 -23.03 -51.00 0.72
CA GLU A 120 -23.62 -49.69 1.00
C GLU A 120 -22.76 -48.86 1.95
N VAL A 121 -22.20 -49.48 2.99
CA VAL A 121 -21.26 -48.82 3.92
C VAL A 121 -20.00 -48.37 3.19
N GLN A 122 -19.43 -49.21 2.33
CA GLN A 122 -18.25 -48.87 1.53
C GLN A 122 -18.52 -47.70 0.58
N GLN A 123 -19.63 -47.73 -0.17
CA GLN A 123 -19.99 -46.62 -1.06
C GLN A 123 -20.13 -45.30 -0.31
N LYS A 124 -20.80 -45.32 0.84
CA LYS A 124 -20.98 -44.13 1.66
C LYS A 124 -19.63 -43.59 2.16
N TYR A 125 -18.75 -44.47 2.61
CA TYR A 125 -17.42 -44.10 3.06
C TYR A 125 -16.58 -43.47 1.93
N ASP A 126 -16.56 -44.10 0.76
CA ASP A 126 -15.82 -43.60 -0.41
C ASP A 126 -16.36 -42.24 -0.88
N PHE A 127 -17.69 -42.07 -0.86
CA PHE A 127 -18.33 -40.79 -1.15
C PHE A 127 -17.93 -39.70 -0.15
N GLU A 128 -17.94 -40.00 1.15
CA GLU A 128 -17.50 -39.06 2.19
C GLU A 128 -16.01 -38.69 2.03
N GLN A 129 -15.15 -39.65 1.70
CA GLN A 129 -13.74 -39.36 1.41
C GLN A 129 -13.58 -38.43 0.21
N LEU A 130 -14.27 -38.70 -0.90
CA LEU A 130 -14.19 -37.87 -2.10
C LEU A 130 -14.69 -36.45 -1.82
N GLN A 131 -15.80 -36.33 -1.10
CA GLN A 131 -16.36 -35.04 -0.68
C GLN A 131 -15.38 -34.27 0.22
N ASN A 132 -14.73 -34.94 1.17
CA ASN A 132 -13.71 -34.32 2.01
C ASN A 132 -12.49 -33.83 1.19
N GLN A 133 -12.00 -34.64 0.25
CA GLN A 133 -10.92 -34.21 -0.64
C GLN A 133 -11.31 -33.01 -1.49
N TYR A 134 -12.54 -33.00 -2.00
CA TYR A 134 -13.09 -31.88 -2.76
C TYR A 134 -13.19 -30.60 -1.90
N ASN A 135 -13.73 -30.73 -0.68
CA ASN A 135 -13.84 -29.62 0.28
C ASN A 135 -12.46 -29.08 0.65
N HIS A 136 -11.47 -29.94 0.93
CA HIS A 136 -10.09 -29.51 1.20
C HIS A 136 -9.48 -28.75 0.02
N LYS A 137 -9.69 -29.21 -1.21
CA LYS A 137 -9.25 -28.49 -2.41
C LYS A 137 -9.94 -27.14 -2.52
N GLN A 138 -11.26 -27.06 -2.35
CA GLN A 138 -12.00 -25.80 -2.40
C GLN A 138 -11.51 -24.80 -1.34
N ILE A 139 -11.29 -25.26 -0.10
CA ILE A 139 -10.73 -24.42 0.98
C ILE A 139 -9.36 -23.89 0.59
N ASN A 140 -8.49 -24.70 0.00
CA ASN A 140 -7.15 -24.26 -0.42
C ASN A 140 -7.20 -23.25 -1.58
N TYR A 141 -8.12 -23.43 -2.54
CA TYR A 141 -8.36 -22.43 -3.59
C TYR A 141 -8.86 -21.11 -2.99
N GLN A 142 -9.84 -21.15 -2.09
CA GLN A 142 -10.35 -19.96 -1.41
C GLN A 142 -9.26 -19.25 -0.61
N LYS A 143 -8.44 -19.99 0.15
CA LYS A 143 -7.28 -19.44 0.87
C LYS A 143 -6.29 -18.76 -0.08
N SER A 144 -6.02 -19.35 -1.24
CA SER A 144 -5.10 -18.78 -2.24
C SER A 144 -5.65 -17.48 -2.83
N ILE A 145 -6.96 -17.41 -3.10
CA ILE A 145 -7.62 -16.18 -3.56
C ILE A 145 -7.56 -15.08 -2.49
N ILE A 146 -7.84 -15.42 -1.22
CA ILE A 146 -7.78 -14.45 -0.11
C ILE A 146 -6.35 -13.90 0.04
N LEU A 147 -5.33 -14.77 -0.02
CA LEU A 147 -3.93 -14.35 0.04
C LEU A 147 -3.54 -13.41 -1.12
N LEU A 148 -3.99 -13.71 -2.34
CA LEU A 148 -3.79 -12.84 -3.51
C LEU A 148 -4.43 -11.46 -3.29
N LEU A 149 -5.67 -11.41 -2.80
CA LEU A 149 -6.37 -10.15 -2.51
C LEU A 149 -5.65 -9.33 -1.44
N CYS A 150 -5.21 -9.97 -0.35
CA CYS A 150 -4.41 -9.31 0.67
C CYS A 150 -3.10 -8.74 0.10
N PHE A 151 -2.43 -9.47 -0.79
CA PHE A 151 -1.22 -8.99 -1.46
C PHE A 151 -1.49 -7.77 -2.34
N VAL A 152 -2.56 -7.79 -3.15
CA VAL A 152 -2.96 -6.64 -3.98
C VAL A 152 -3.27 -5.41 -3.11
N ILE A 153 -4.01 -5.57 -2.01
CA ILE A 153 -4.29 -4.47 -1.08
C ILE A 153 -3.00 -3.94 -0.45
N ALA A 154 -2.10 -4.81 0.00
CA ALA A 154 -0.83 -4.40 0.60
C ALA A 154 0.05 -3.61 -0.39
N THR A 155 0.13 -4.07 -1.64
CA THR A 155 0.87 -3.33 -2.69
C THR A 155 0.23 -1.98 -3.01
N GLY A 156 -1.10 -1.88 -3.04
CA GLY A 156 -1.82 -0.62 -3.23
C GLY A 156 -1.58 0.38 -2.10
N ILE A 157 -1.59 -0.07 -0.85
CA ILE A 157 -1.27 0.76 0.32
C ILE A 157 0.18 1.23 0.24
N ALA A 158 1.13 0.34 -0.05
CA ALA A 158 2.55 0.69 -0.16
C ALA A 158 2.79 1.72 -1.29
N PHE A 159 2.12 1.55 -2.43
CA PHE A 159 2.18 2.48 -3.56
C PHE A 159 1.59 3.85 -3.22
N SER A 160 0.44 3.89 -2.54
CA SER A 160 -0.17 5.14 -2.05
C SER A 160 0.76 5.88 -1.09
N ILE A 161 1.37 5.16 -0.13
CA ILE A 161 2.37 5.73 0.78
C ILE A 161 3.58 6.26 0.00
N HIS A 162 4.04 5.54 -1.02
CA HIS A 162 5.16 5.98 -1.85
C HIS A 162 4.86 7.31 -2.56
N ILE A 163 3.70 7.44 -3.20
CA ILE A 163 3.25 8.67 -3.85
C ILE A 163 3.14 9.81 -2.84
N MET A 164 2.53 9.56 -1.68
CA MET A 164 2.36 10.59 -0.65
C MET A 164 3.70 11.07 -0.10
N ARG A 165 4.67 10.17 0.09
CA ARG A 165 6.05 10.52 0.49
C ARG A 165 6.74 11.38 -0.57
N LYS A 166 6.63 11.01 -1.86
CA LYS A 166 7.20 11.80 -2.97
C LYS A 166 6.59 13.20 -3.06
N LYS A 167 5.26 13.31 -2.97
CA LYS A 167 4.56 14.60 -2.96
C LYS A 167 4.99 15.47 -1.77
N ASN A 168 5.10 14.89 -0.57
CA ASN A 168 5.56 15.60 0.62
C ASN A 168 7.02 16.06 0.50
N GLN A 169 7.89 15.28 -0.13
CA GLN A 169 9.26 15.69 -0.42
C GLN A 169 9.30 16.88 -1.39
N LEU A 170 8.50 16.85 -2.46
CA LEU A 170 8.40 17.96 -3.40
C LEU A 170 7.92 19.26 -2.73
N ILE A 171 6.89 19.18 -1.88
CA ILE A 171 6.41 20.34 -1.11
C ILE A 171 7.50 20.89 -0.18
N ARG A 172 8.29 20.02 0.47
CA ARG A 172 9.41 20.45 1.34
C ARG A 172 10.52 21.13 0.54
N ILE A 173 10.83 20.64 -0.65
CA ILE A 173 11.84 21.24 -1.53
C ILE A 173 11.36 22.61 -2.01
N GLN A 174 10.08 22.73 -2.41
CA GLN A 174 9.52 24.01 -2.84
C GLN A 174 9.63 25.07 -1.73
N ARG A 175 9.20 24.76 -0.50
CA ARG A 175 9.30 25.70 0.64
C ARG A 175 10.74 26.14 0.92
N ARG A 176 11.70 25.22 0.80
CA ARG A 176 13.13 25.55 0.95
C ARG A 176 13.60 26.48 -0.15
N MET A 177 13.18 26.24 -1.38
CA MET A 177 13.51 27.09 -2.52
C MET A 177 12.92 28.49 -2.34
N ASP A 178 11.65 28.60 -1.93
CA ASP A 178 10.98 29.87 -1.67
C ASP A 178 11.69 30.65 -0.54
N THR A 179 12.10 29.95 0.53
CA THR A 179 12.84 30.56 1.65
C THR A 179 14.22 31.04 1.21
N LEU A 180 14.96 30.24 0.44
CA LEU A 180 16.26 30.61 -0.10
C LEU A 180 16.18 31.82 -1.02
N ASN A 181 15.19 31.83 -1.91
CA ASN A 181 14.96 32.95 -2.82
C ASN A 181 14.64 34.24 -2.06
N ARG A 182 13.81 34.16 -1.01
CA ARG A 182 13.50 35.31 -0.15
C ARG A 182 14.76 35.86 0.54
N ILE A 183 15.55 34.99 1.19
CA ILE A 183 16.80 35.39 1.85
C ILE A 183 17.77 36.00 0.85
N ASN A 184 17.93 35.40 -0.33
CA ASN A 184 18.81 35.93 -1.36
C ASN A 184 18.35 37.31 -1.85
N SER A 185 17.04 37.52 -2.04
CA SER A 185 16.50 38.82 -2.41
C SER A 185 16.70 39.89 -1.32
N GLU A 186 16.50 39.53 -0.05
CA GLU A 186 16.75 40.42 1.10
C GLU A 186 18.24 40.78 1.20
N LEU A 187 19.13 39.81 0.97
CA LEU A 187 20.57 40.04 0.95
C LEU A 187 20.98 41.04 -0.13
N LEU A 188 20.50 40.86 -1.37
CA LEU A 188 20.79 41.78 -2.48
C LEU A 188 20.35 43.21 -2.19
N VAL A 189 19.16 43.39 -1.60
CA VAL A 189 18.66 44.71 -1.18
C VAL A 189 19.56 45.32 -0.09
N SER A 190 19.95 44.54 0.92
CA SER A 190 20.81 45.04 2.01
C SER A 190 22.20 45.47 1.53
N VAL A 191 22.78 44.77 0.55
CA VAL A 191 24.08 45.10 -0.04
C VAL A 191 24.02 46.43 -0.79
N GLU A 192 22.98 46.62 -1.61
CA GLU A 192 22.80 47.87 -2.35
C GLU A 192 22.57 49.05 -1.40
N GLN A 193 21.78 48.85 -0.34
CA GLN A 193 21.54 49.89 0.65
C GLN A 193 22.81 50.25 1.45
N ASN A 194 23.63 49.27 1.82
CA ASN A 194 24.91 49.53 2.48
C ASN A 194 25.89 50.30 1.59
N LYS A 195 25.94 50.00 0.28
CA LYS A 195 26.75 50.73 -0.69
C LYS A 195 26.31 52.19 -0.81
N GLN A 196 25.00 52.45 -0.83
CA GLN A 196 24.44 53.80 -0.87
C GLN A 196 24.71 54.56 0.43
N ASN A 197 24.58 53.91 1.59
CA ASN A 197 24.88 54.51 2.89
C ASN A 197 26.36 54.93 3.00
N LEU A 198 27.29 54.08 2.53
CA LEU A 198 28.73 54.39 2.47
C LEU A 198 28.99 55.63 1.61
N ARG A 199 28.43 55.65 0.40
CA ARG A 199 28.57 56.79 -0.52
C ARG A 199 28.06 58.08 0.10
N ASN A 200 26.88 58.06 0.72
CA ASN A 200 26.26 59.24 1.33
C ASN A 200 27.06 59.75 2.54
N ALA A 201 27.56 58.86 3.39
CA ALA A 201 28.40 59.23 4.53
C ALA A 201 29.70 59.90 4.07
N MET A 202 30.35 59.37 3.03
CA MET A 202 31.55 59.98 2.47
C MET A 202 31.27 61.32 1.78
N LEU A 203 30.15 61.44 1.05
CA LEU A 203 29.74 62.71 0.43
C LEU A 203 29.49 63.80 1.49
N GLN A 204 28.88 63.46 2.62
CA GLN A 204 28.71 64.42 3.72
C GLN A 204 30.05 64.94 4.27
N GLN A 205 31.04 64.06 4.44
CA GLN A 205 32.38 64.47 4.89
C GLN A 205 33.06 65.38 3.86
N LEU A 206 32.84 65.15 2.57
CA LEU A 206 33.40 65.94 1.48
C LEU A 206 32.70 67.29 1.27
N ASP A 207 31.39 67.35 1.42
CA ASP A 207 30.63 68.59 1.25
C ASP A 207 30.93 69.58 2.39
N VAL A 208 31.17 69.07 3.61
CA VAL A 208 31.70 69.84 4.74
C VAL A 208 33.10 70.37 4.42
N ALA A 209 34.01 69.51 3.91
CA ALA A 209 35.37 69.92 3.55
C ALA A 209 35.40 70.97 2.41
N LYS A 210 34.58 70.80 1.37
CA LYS A 210 34.48 71.75 0.25
C LYS A 210 33.85 73.08 0.66
N LYS A 211 32.80 73.08 1.48
CA LYS A 211 32.21 74.33 2.02
C LYS A 211 33.24 75.12 2.83
N ILE A 212 34.08 74.44 3.60
CA ILE A 212 35.17 75.06 4.37
C ILE A 212 36.23 75.66 3.45
N ILE A 213 36.61 75.00 2.34
CA ILE A 213 37.58 75.51 1.36
C ILE A 213 37.02 76.71 0.57
N HIS A 214 35.74 76.66 0.15
CA HIS A 214 35.11 77.75 -0.60
C HIS A 214 34.92 79.00 0.26
N LEU A 215 34.55 78.83 1.53
CA LEU A 215 34.51 79.91 2.53
C LEU A 215 35.90 80.54 2.75
N ASN A 216 36.97 79.74 2.71
CA ASN A 216 38.34 80.23 2.92
C ASN A 216 38.89 80.98 1.68
N LYS A 217 38.45 80.60 0.47
CA LYS A 217 38.87 81.24 -0.78
C LYS A 217 38.18 82.59 -1.00
N GLU A 218 36.88 82.69 -0.71
CA GLU A 218 36.15 83.96 -0.76
C GLU A 218 36.64 84.98 0.29
N PHE A 219 37.13 84.51 1.44
CA PHE A 219 37.70 85.39 2.47
C PHE A 219 39.10 85.93 2.13
N ASN A 220 39.88 85.24 1.30
CA ASN A 220 41.23 85.69 0.91
C ASN A 220 41.21 86.71 -0.24
N GLU A 221 40.13 86.78 -1.03
CA GLU A 221 39.98 87.72 -2.14
C GLU A 221 39.29 89.04 -1.71
N GLY A 222 38.66 89.09 -0.53
CA GLY A 222 38.02 90.28 0.04
C GLY A 222 38.91 91.06 1.01
N HIS A 223 39.15 92.34 0.74
CA HIS A 223 39.83 93.25 1.68
C HIS A 223 38.96 93.47 2.93
N VAL A 224 39.40 93.07 4.14
CA VAL A 224 39.28 93.85 5.40
C VAL A 224 40.05 93.22 6.58
N ARG A 225 40.73 94.13 7.30
CA ARG A 225 41.42 94.12 8.61
C ARG A 225 40.95 93.10 9.66
N ASN A 226 41.63 91.95 9.78
CA ASN A 226 42.20 91.48 11.06
C ASN A 226 43.02 90.19 10.85
N LYS A 227 44.25 90.35 10.36
CA LYS A 227 45.18 89.24 10.08
C LYS A 227 45.42 88.34 11.30
N ALA A 228 45.41 88.90 12.50
CA ALA A 228 45.61 88.18 13.77
C ALA A 228 44.40 87.34 14.21
N LEU A 229 43.17 87.79 13.91
CA LEU A 229 41.95 87.05 14.24
C LEU A 229 41.72 85.93 13.21
N ILE A 230 42.15 86.14 11.96
CA ILE A 230 42.22 85.12 10.92
C ILE A 230 43.30 84.07 11.25
N GLU A 231 44.46 84.44 11.80
CA GLU A 231 45.47 83.48 12.31
C GLU A 231 44.95 82.66 13.49
N GLN A 232 44.22 83.27 14.43
CA GLN A 232 43.63 82.56 15.57
C GLN A 232 42.46 81.67 15.17
N VAL A 233 41.60 82.10 14.24
CA VAL A 233 40.52 81.27 13.70
C VAL A 233 41.07 80.17 12.80
N ASN A 234 42.15 80.42 12.04
CA ASN A 234 42.91 79.38 11.37
C ASN A 234 43.52 78.41 12.39
N HIS A 235 44.08 78.86 13.52
CA HIS A 235 44.62 77.96 14.53
C HIS A 235 43.52 77.15 15.28
N ILE A 236 42.34 77.73 15.51
CA ILE A 236 41.26 77.12 16.30
C ILE A 236 40.37 76.20 15.43
N LEU A 237 40.13 76.52 14.15
CA LEU A 237 39.41 75.65 13.20
C LEU A 237 40.34 74.75 12.37
N TYR A 238 41.51 75.24 11.97
CA TYR A 238 42.59 74.50 11.31
C TYR A 238 43.77 74.33 12.26
N GLY A 239 43.56 73.75 13.45
CA GLY A 239 44.68 73.30 14.28
C GLY A 239 45.49 72.27 13.51
N GLU A 240 46.50 72.72 12.76
CA GLU A 240 47.37 71.97 11.86
C GLU A 240 46.71 70.71 11.26
N ARG A 241 45.51 70.86 10.67
CA ARG A 241 44.91 69.74 9.94
C ARG A 241 45.33 69.75 8.48
N SER A 242 46.46 69.09 8.23
CA SER A 242 46.92 68.72 6.90
C SER A 242 45.79 68.02 6.13
N VAL A 243 45.82 68.06 4.80
CA VAL A 243 45.02 67.20 3.91
C VAL A 243 45.03 65.73 4.40
N GLU A 244 46.11 65.34 5.08
CA GLU A 244 46.31 64.07 5.79
C GLU A 244 45.26 63.77 6.89
N GLN A 245 44.94 64.72 7.78
CA GLN A 245 43.97 64.45 8.85
C GLN A 245 42.52 64.40 8.36
N GLN A 246 42.19 65.05 7.24
CA GLN A 246 40.87 64.87 6.60
C GLN A 246 40.75 63.48 5.98
N TRP A 247 41.86 62.97 5.47
CA TRP A 247 41.93 61.65 4.90
C TRP A 247 41.86 60.56 5.98
N GLU A 248 42.49 60.77 7.15
CA GLU A 248 42.34 59.89 8.33
C GLU A 248 40.88 59.75 8.80
N VAL A 249 40.10 60.83 8.80
CA VAL A 249 38.66 60.77 9.13
C VAL A 249 37.87 59.97 8.09
N MET A 250 38.21 60.12 6.81
CA MET A 250 37.55 59.37 5.74
C MET A 250 37.92 57.89 5.72
N PHE A 251 39.18 57.58 6.04
CA PHE A 251 39.64 56.23 6.34
C PHE A 251 38.87 55.62 7.52
N GLY A 252 38.65 56.39 8.58
CA GLY A 252 37.83 55.97 9.72
C GLY A 252 36.41 55.58 9.30
N THR A 253 35.75 56.39 8.47
CA THR A 253 34.40 56.12 7.94
C THR A 253 34.37 54.90 7.03
N PHE A 254 35.35 54.75 6.16
CA PHE A 254 35.48 53.57 5.30
C PHE A 254 35.67 52.31 6.13
N ASN A 255 36.59 52.33 7.09
CA ASN A 255 36.87 51.21 7.98
C ASN A 255 35.70 50.91 8.94
N GLY A 256 34.87 51.89 9.29
CA GLY A 256 33.65 51.68 10.08
C GLY A 256 32.59 50.86 9.35
N ILE A 257 32.53 50.96 8.01
CA ILE A 257 31.55 50.24 7.18
C ILE A 257 32.15 48.96 6.57
N HIS A 258 33.44 48.99 6.22
CA HIS A 258 34.22 47.84 5.74
C HIS A 258 35.46 47.62 6.62
N PRO A 259 35.32 47.00 7.81
CA PRO A 259 36.42 46.79 8.73
C PRO A 259 37.59 46.06 8.10
N GLY A 260 38.77 46.68 8.10
CA GLY A 260 40.02 46.08 7.69
C GLY A 260 40.28 46.01 6.18
N LEU A 261 39.32 46.40 5.33
CA LEU A 261 39.49 46.36 3.87
C LEU A 261 40.56 47.36 3.39
N ALA A 262 40.58 48.59 3.92
CA ALA A 262 41.60 49.57 3.56
C ALA A 262 43.01 49.09 3.96
N ASN A 263 43.13 48.44 5.12
CA ASN A 263 44.39 47.89 5.61
C ASN A 263 44.87 46.71 4.77
N LYS A 264 43.97 45.83 4.33
CA LYS A 264 44.27 44.74 3.40
C LYS A 264 44.77 45.27 2.06
N ILE A 265 44.08 46.24 1.46
CA ILE A 265 44.48 46.86 0.18
C ILE A 265 45.90 47.48 0.31
N LYS A 266 46.17 48.20 1.40
CA LYS A 266 47.47 48.83 1.65
C LYS A 266 48.59 47.80 1.84
N LYS A 267 48.28 46.61 2.38
CA LYS A 267 49.25 45.54 2.62
C LYS A 267 49.53 44.70 1.37
N GLU A 268 48.51 44.36 0.60
CA GLU A 268 48.65 43.51 -0.60
C GLU A 268 49.16 44.28 -1.82
N TYR A 269 48.86 45.59 -1.90
CA TYR A 269 49.25 46.45 -3.02
C TYR A 269 50.12 47.61 -2.53
N ASP A 270 51.27 47.28 -1.93
CA ASP A 270 52.28 48.24 -1.44
C ASP A 270 52.87 49.13 -2.55
N THR A 271 52.75 48.71 -3.81
CA THR A 271 53.15 49.46 -5.02
C THR A 271 52.23 50.63 -5.37
N LEU A 272 51.08 50.77 -4.70
CA LEU A 272 50.20 51.93 -4.84
C LEU A 272 50.79 53.11 -4.08
N SER A 273 51.03 54.20 -4.80
CA SER A 273 51.30 55.49 -4.17
C SER A 273 50.12 55.90 -3.30
N GLU A 274 50.40 56.78 -2.35
CA GLU A 274 49.38 57.27 -1.43
C GLU A 274 48.17 57.88 -2.15
N ILE A 275 48.39 58.68 -3.20
CA ILE A 275 47.33 59.29 -4.01
C ILE A 275 46.52 58.23 -4.76
N GLU A 276 47.17 57.22 -5.33
CA GLU A 276 46.50 56.09 -5.99
C GLU A 276 45.64 55.30 -5.01
N PHE A 277 46.12 55.11 -3.77
CA PHE A 277 45.36 54.47 -2.71
C PHE A 277 44.11 55.30 -2.34
N ARG A 278 44.21 56.64 -2.27
CA ARG A 278 43.03 57.51 -2.03
C ARG A 278 41.98 57.36 -3.13
N ILE A 279 42.42 57.41 -4.39
CA ILE A 279 41.56 57.24 -5.57
C ILE A 279 40.91 55.85 -5.59
N CYS A 280 41.64 54.82 -5.17
CA CYS A 280 41.12 53.46 -5.06
C CYS A 280 39.93 53.37 -4.10
N LEU A 281 40.05 53.97 -2.90
CA LEU A 281 38.99 53.95 -1.89
C LEU A 281 37.78 54.79 -2.28
N LEU A 282 37.99 55.97 -2.86
CA LEU A 282 36.89 56.78 -3.40
C LEU A 282 36.18 56.07 -4.56
N THR A 283 36.94 55.39 -5.42
CA THR A 283 36.35 54.59 -6.50
C THR A 283 35.55 53.43 -5.91
N TYR A 284 36.07 52.75 -4.89
CA TYR A 284 35.38 51.66 -4.19
C TYR A 284 34.06 52.14 -3.56
N ALA A 285 34.07 53.33 -2.97
CA ALA A 285 32.88 53.97 -2.40
C ALA A 285 31.89 54.50 -3.46
N GLY A 286 32.15 54.32 -4.75
CA GLY A 286 31.22 54.63 -5.84
C GLY A 286 31.25 56.08 -6.33
N PHE A 287 32.33 56.82 -6.03
CA PHE A 287 32.52 58.18 -6.56
C PHE A 287 32.86 58.14 -8.06
N LYS A 288 32.28 59.08 -8.81
CA LYS A 288 32.57 59.30 -10.23
C LYS A 288 33.92 60.02 -10.41
N VAL A 289 34.47 59.93 -11.61
CA VAL A 289 35.80 60.50 -11.93
C VAL A 289 35.83 62.01 -11.67
N GLU A 290 34.74 62.70 -12.01
CA GLU A 290 34.56 64.13 -11.84
C GLU A 290 34.48 64.51 -10.35
N GLU A 291 33.85 63.66 -9.54
CA GLU A 291 33.72 63.88 -8.10
C GLU A 291 35.07 63.69 -7.41
N ILE A 292 35.82 62.63 -7.74
CA ILE A 292 37.16 62.36 -7.22
C ILE A 292 38.14 63.47 -7.59
N ALA A 293 38.07 63.96 -8.82
CA ALA A 293 38.88 65.08 -9.32
C ALA A 293 38.67 66.34 -8.47
N LEU A 294 37.41 66.65 -8.17
CA LEU A 294 37.02 67.76 -7.28
C LEU A 294 37.44 67.55 -5.82
N VAL A 295 37.52 66.30 -5.34
CA VAL A 295 37.90 65.98 -3.95
C VAL A 295 39.40 66.12 -3.74
N LEU A 296 40.18 65.71 -4.73
CA LEU A 296 41.64 65.65 -4.64
C LEU A 296 42.33 66.86 -5.30
N ASP A 297 41.56 67.83 -5.81
CA ASP A 297 42.03 69.00 -6.56
C ASP A 297 42.89 68.64 -7.79
N TYR A 298 42.45 67.61 -8.53
CA TYR A 298 43.08 67.18 -9.79
C TYR A 298 42.15 67.40 -10.98
N LYS A 299 42.72 67.40 -12.19
CA LYS A 299 41.92 67.37 -13.42
C LYS A 299 41.26 65.98 -13.60
N PRO A 300 40.02 65.89 -14.10
CA PRO A 300 39.34 64.60 -14.36
C PRO A 300 40.17 63.62 -15.20
N ASN A 301 40.90 64.12 -16.21
CA ASN A 301 41.78 63.29 -17.05
C ASN A 301 42.94 62.67 -16.25
N THR A 302 43.47 63.37 -15.25
CA THR A 302 44.52 62.86 -14.37
C THR A 302 43.99 61.71 -13.50
N VAL A 303 42.80 61.87 -12.92
CA VAL A 303 42.14 60.82 -12.13
C VAL A 303 41.83 59.60 -12.99
N GLN A 304 41.36 59.78 -14.23
CA GLN A 304 41.12 58.66 -15.15
C GLN A 304 42.40 57.89 -15.50
N THR A 305 43.50 58.62 -15.68
CA THR A 305 44.82 58.03 -15.93
C THR A 305 45.29 57.23 -14.71
N LEU A 306 45.18 57.81 -13.51
CA LEU A 306 45.53 57.13 -12.25
C LEU A 306 44.65 55.91 -11.98
N ARG A 307 43.34 55.96 -12.24
CA ARG A 307 42.45 54.77 -12.17
C ARG A 307 42.89 53.66 -13.12
N THR A 308 43.39 54.03 -14.30
CA THR A 308 43.91 53.06 -15.27
C THR A 308 45.23 52.44 -14.78
N GLN A 309 46.09 53.24 -14.14
CA GLN A 309 47.32 52.75 -13.52
C GLN A 309 47.04 51.85 -12.31
N ILE A 310 46.09 52.23 -11.44
CA ILE A 310 45.63 51.40 -10.32
C ILE A 310 45.17 50.04 -10.83
N ARG A 311 44.32 49.97 -11.87
CA ARG A 311 43.89 48.69 -12.46
C ARG A 311 45.06 47.82 -12.90
N LYS A 312 46.06 48.40 -13.55
CA LYS A 312 47.27 47.67 -13.97
C LYS A 312 48.07 47.16 -12.77
N LYS A 313 48.24 47.98 -11.72
CA LYS A 313 48.99 47.62 -10.50
C LYS A 313 48.30 46.55 -9.67
N ILE A 314 46.97 46.57 -9.59
CA ILE A 314 46.20 45.55 -8.87
C ILE A 314 45.94 44.28 -9.70
N GLY A 315 46.28 44.28 -11.00
CA GLY A 315 46.07 43.13 -11.90
C GLY A 315 44.67 43.01 -12.49
N ALA A 316 43.84 44.05 -12.40
CA ALA A 316 42.49 44.07 -12.96
C ALA A 316 42.50 44.24 -14.49
N THR A 317 41.53 43.63 -15.17
CA THR A 317 41.43 43.71 -16.64
C THR A 317 41.04 45.13 -17.10
N PRO A 318 41.43 45.54 -18.33
CA PRO A 318 41.08 46.86 -18.85
C PRO A 318 39.55 47.07 -18.88
N GLY A 319 39.06 48.07 -18.13
CA GLY A 319 37.64 48.38 -18.03
C GLY A 319 36.90 47.71 -16.87
N GLU A 320 37.52 46.78 -16.14
CA GLU A 320 36.93 46.16 -14.95
C GLU A 320 36.71 47.19 -13.83
N ASP A 321 35.61 47.04 -13.11
CA ASP A 321 35.31 47.87 -11.94
C ASP A 321 36.22 47.50 -10.77
N ILE A 322 36.90 48.51 -10.22
CA ILE A 322 37.91 48.33 -9.17
C ILE A 322 37.26 47.76 -7.91
N ALA A 323 36.04 48.18 -7.57
CA ALA A 323 35.33 47.67 -6.39
C ALA A 323 34.96 46.19 -6.55
N SER A 324 34.46 45.82 -7.73
CA SER A 324 34.10 44.44 -8.07
C SER A 324 35.31 43.51 -8.08
N TYR A 325 36.46 43.96 -8.58
CA TYR A 325 37.71 43.22 -8.54
C TYR A 325 38.19 42.97 -7.10
N LEU A 326 38.22 44.02 -6.28
CA LEU A 326 38.70 43.93 -4.89
C LEU A 326 37.81 43.01 -4.04
N ASN A 327 36.48 43.07 -4.18
CA ASN A 327 35.55 42.17 -3.47
C ASN A 327 35.71 40.68 -3.84
N ARG A 328 36.30 40.38 -4.99
CA ARG A 328 36.57 39.00 -5.42
C ARG A 328 37.87 38.46 -4.83
N VAL A 329 38.84 39.33 -4.56
CA VAL A 329 40.23 38.94 -4.25
C VAL A 329 40.57 39.12 -2.75
N LEU A 330 39.90 40.03 -2.05
CA LEU A 330 40.15 40.42 -0.64
C LEU A 330 38.99 40.08 0.31
#